data_AF-A0A2G5E221-F1
#
_entry.id   AF-A0A2G5E221-F1
#
_cell.length_a   1.000
_cell.length_b   1.000
_cell.length_c   1.000
_cell.angle_alpha   90.00
_cell.angle_beta   90.00
_cell.angle_gamma   90.00
#
_symmetry.space_group_name_H-M   'P 1'
#
loop_
_entity.id
_entity.type
_entity.pdbx_description
1 polymer ?
#
loop_
_entity_poly.entity_id
_entity_poly.type
_entity_poly.pdbx_seq_one_letter_code
_entity_poly.pdbx_strand_id
1 'polypeptide(L)'
;MENPAIGNEKTAYKLKGYFELAKEEIAKAVRAEEWGLIEDAITHYNNAQRILLEAKDTRPPSYISPSEQEKVKSYHQKIAKWQGQVTDRLQVLSRRTVGSVSTSKITVAKPKIVAGASKVSTPRKDLVQKPSFSGRNNLTTRNQMNNTESPKPIQASDGAYDTKLVEMINTAIVDKSPSVRWEDVAGLEKAKQSLMEMVILPTKRKDLFTGLRRPARGLLLFGPPGNGKTMLAKAVASESEATFFNVSASSLTSKWVGEAEKLVRTLFMVAISRQPSVIFMDEIDSIMSTRLANENDASRRLKSEFLVQFDGVTSNSDDLVIVIGATNKPQELDDAVLRRLVCICYLFMIYFIIFSAKD
;
A
#
# COMPACT_ATOMS: atom_id res chain seq x y z
N MET A 1 59.77 -18.10 4.63
CA MET A 1 58.74 -18.98 4.05
C MET A 1 57.40 -18.50 4.56
N GLU A 2 56.59 -17.86 3.73
CA GLU A 2 55.23 -17.48 4.14
C GLU A 2 54.34 -18.73 4.23
N ASN A 3 53.48 -18.76 5.24
CA ASN A 3 52.60 -19.90 5.50
C ASN A 3 51.42 -19.88 4.50
N PRO A 4 51.29 -20.86 3.58
CA PRO A 4 50.29 -20.82 2.51
C PRO A 4 48.84 -20.84 3.00
N ALA A 5 48.59 -21.26 4.26
CA ALA A 5 47.25 -21.27 4.85
C ALA A 5 46.59 -19.87 4.90
N ILE A 6 47.36 -18.80 5.16
CA ILE A 6 46.85 -17.43 5.39
C ILE A 6 46.36 -16.78 4.07
N GLY A 7 46.80 -17.28 2.92
CA GLY A 7 46.33 -16.83 1.60
C GLY A 7 44.94 -17.35 1.25
N ASN A 8 44.58 -18.55 1.72
CA ASN A 8 43.45 -19.32 1.18
C ASN A 8 42.10 -18.93 1.82
N GLU A 9 42.10 -18.68 3.13
CA GLU A 9 40.92 -18.22 3.88
C GLU A 9 40.32 -16.93 3.27
N LYS A 10 41.18 -16.03 2.78
CA LYS A 10 40.80 -14.73 2.19
C LYS A 10 39.88 -14.85 0.96
N THR A 11 39.94 -15.93 0.18
CA THR A 11 39.20 -16.02 -1.10
C THR A 11 37.70 -16.23 -0.90
N ALA A 12 37.31 -17.09 0.05
CA ALA A 12 35.89 -17.29 0.38
C ALA A 12 35.25 -16.03 0.99
N TYR A 13 35.98 -15.32 1.87
CA TYR A 13 35.53 -14.04 2.42
C TYR A 13 35.42 -12.94 1.35
N LYS A 14 36.34 -12.88 0.37
CA LYS A 14 36.24 -11.98 -0.79
C LYS A 14 35.00 -12.26 -1.63
N LEU A 15 34.78 -13.51 -2.04
CA LEU A 15 33.59 -13.92 -2.81
C LEU A 15 32.28 -13.56 -2.08
N LYS A 16 32.23 -13.80 -0.76
CA LYS A 16 31.10 -13.35 0.09
C LYS A 16 30.94 -11.84 0.10
N GLY A 17 32.03 -11.08 0.19
CA GLY A 17 32.04 -9.61 0.13
C GLY A 17 31.48 -9.07 -1.19
N TYR A 18 31.97 -9.59 -2.33
CA TYR A 18 31.43 -9.24 -3.66
C TYR A 18 29.95 -9.60 -3.79
N PHE A 19 29.52 -10.74 -3.25
CA PHE A 19 28.11 -11.16 -3.30
C PHE A 19 27.19 -10.21 -2.50
N GLU A 20 27.58 -9.80 -1.29
CA GLU A 20 26.79 -8.84 -0.51
C GLU A 20 26.81 -7.42 -1.13
N LEU A 21 27.93 -7.00 -1.74
CA LEU A 21 28.00 -5.72 -2.44
C LEU A 21 27.12 -5.69 -3.72
N ALA A 22 27.13 -6.77 -4.50
CA ALA A 22 26.25 -6.93 -5.65
C ALA A 22 24.76 -6.93 -5.24
N LYS A 23 24.43 -7.58 -4.12
CA LYS A 23 23.09 -7.59 -3.52
C LYS A 23 22.63 -6.20 -3.09
N GLU A 24 23.52 -5.37 -2.56
CA GLU A 24 23.19 -3.98 -2.20
C GLU A 24 22.90 -3.13 -3.45
N GLU A 25 23.73 -3.23 -4.50
CA GLU A 25 23.49 -2.51 -5.77
C GLU A 25 22.21 -3.00 -6.47
N ILE A 26 21.94 -4.31 -6.51
CA ILE A 26 20.66 -4.83 -7.03
C ILE A 26 19.47 -4.29 -6.23
N ALA A 27 19.58 -4.17 -4.90
CA ALA A 27 18.54 -3.58 -4.06
C ALA A 27 18.39 -2.06 -4.24
N LYS A 28 19.40 -1.35 -4.76
CA LYS A 28 19.26 0.05 -5.21
C LYS A 28 18.59 0.11 -6.58
N ALA A 29 19.01 -0.75 -7.52
CA ALA A 29 18.43 -0.84 -8.86
C ALA A 29 16.91 -1.12 -8.84
N VAL A 30 16.50 -2.10 -8.03
CA VAL A 30 15.09 -2.43 -7.80
C VAL A 30 14.31 -1.23 -7.25
N ARG A 31 14.85 -0.50 -6.27
CA ARG A 31 14.17 0.69 -5.71
C ARG A 31 14.06 1.81 -6.73
N ALA A 32 15.05 1.99 -7.60
CA ALA A 32 14.96 2.94 -8.70
C ALA A 32 13.86 2.52 -9.70
N GLU A 33 13.72 1.23 -10.04
CA GLU A 33 12.60 0.73 -10.83
C GLU A 33 11.23 0.97 -10.17
N GLU A 34 11.11 0.72 -8.85
CA GLU A 34 9.88 0.96 -8.06
C GLU A 34 9.42 2.43 -8.13
N TRP A 35 10.37 3.36 -8.27
CA TRP A 35 10.12 4.81 -8.33
C TRP A 35 10.04 5.33 -9.78
N GLY A 36 10.10 4.46 -10.79
CA GLY A 36 10.08 4.83 -12.21
C GLY A 36 11.37 5.47 -12.74
N LEU A 37 12.44 5.46 -11.95
CA LEU A 37 13.75 6.04 -12.28
C LEU A 37 14.59 5.04 -13.09
N ILE A 38 14.22 4.85 -14.36
CA ILE A 38 14.78 3.80 -15.23
C ILE A 38 16.30 3.97 -15.45
N GLU A 39 16.80 5.20 -15.63
CA GLU A 39 18.24 5.47 -15.82
C GLU A 39 19.07 5.14 -14.57
N ASP A 40 18.56 5.47 -13.38
CA ASP A 40 19.19 5.15 -12.10
C ASP A 40 19.18 3.62 -11.87
N ALA A 41 18.09 2.95 -12.26
CA ALA A 41 17.99 1.49 -12.20
C ALA A 41 19.03 0.82 -13.11
N ILE A 42 19.15 1.26 -14.37
CA ILE A 42 20.17 0.78 -15.32
C ILE A 42 21.57 1.00 -14.76
N THR A 43 21.84 2.16 -14.16
CA THR A 43 23.13 2.48 -13.55
C THR A 43 23.49 1.49 -12.43
N HIS A 44 22.57 1.25 -11.50
CA HIS A 44 22.80 0.29 -10.41
C HIS A 44 22.90 -1.17 -10.87
N TYR A 45 22.15 -1.57 -11.91
CA TYR A 45 22.31 -2.91 -12.50
C TYR A 45 23.67 -3.08 -13.20
N ASN A 46 24.17 -2.05 -13.90
CA ASN A 46 25.51 -2.08 -14.49
C ASN A 46 26.60 -2.17 -13.41
N ASN A 47 26.46 -1.44 -12.30
CA ASN A 47 27.35 -1.57 -11.15
C ASN A 47 27.35 -3.00 -10.59
N ALA A 48 26.17 -3.58 -10.37
CA ALA A 48 26.03 -4.96 -9.91
C ALA A 48 26.64 -5.97 -10.90
N GLN A 49 26.44 -5.79 -12.20
CA GLN A 49 27.02 -6.65 -13.24
C GLN A 49 28.55 -6.60 -13.22
N ARG A 50 29.14 -5.41 -13.04
CA ARG A 50 30.60 -5.24 -12.89
C ARG A 50 31.14 -5.99 -11.66
N ILE A 51 30.47 -5.86 -10.51
CA ILE A 51 30.84 -6.55 -9.26
C ILE A 51 30.77 -8.08 -9.43
N LEU A 52 29.73 -8.59 -10.10
CA LEU A 52 29.57 -10.03 -10.36
C LEU A 52 30.59 -10.58 -11.36
N LEU A 53 31.00 -9.78 -12.36
CA LEU A 53 32.09 -10.12 -13.28
C LEU A 53 33.44 -10.20 -12.55
N GLU A 54 33.78 -9.21 -11.73
CA GLU A 54 35.00 -9.19 -10.92
C GLU A 54 35.06 -10.41 -9.98
N ALA A 55 33.92 -10.75 -9.35
CA ALA A 55 33.82 -11.93 -8.49
C ALA A 55 34.02 -13.25 -9.26
N LYS A 56 33.54 -13.34 -10.51
CA LYS A 56 33.72 -14.52 -11.37
C LYS A 56 35.19 -14.76 -11.74
N ASP A 57 35.96 -13.68 -11.93
CA ASP A 57 37.38 -13.76 -12.27
C ASP A 57 38.28 -14.09 -11.06
N THR A 58 37.77 -14.01 -9.82
CA THR A 58 38.51 -14.50 -8.64
C THR A 58 38.68 -16.02 -8.67
N ARG A 59 39.88 -16.48 -9.02
CA ARG A 59 40.21 -17.91 -9.09
C ARG A 59 40.41 -18.52 -7.70
N PRO A 60 39.99 -19.77 -7.46
CA PRO A 60 40.35 -20.50 -6.25
C PRO A 60 41.87 -20.73 -6.18
N PRO A 61 42.53 -20.53 -5.02
CA PRO A 61 43.92 -20.92 -4.83
C PRO A 61 44.13 -22.44 -4.96
N SER A 62 45.37 -22.85 -5.18
CA SER A 62 45.77 -24.23 -5.55
C SER A 62 45.68 -25.26 -4.42
N TYR A 63 45.41 -24.85 -3.18
CA TYR A 63 45.19 -25.75 -2.04
C TYR A 63 44.07 -25.20 -1.16
N ILE A 64 42.94 -25.91 -1.07
CA ILE A 64 41.73 -25.50 -0.35
C ILE A 64 41.16 -26.71 0.39
N SER A 65 40.63 -26.54 1.60
CA SER A 65 39.97 -27.64 2.32
C SER A 65 38.67 -28.09 1.61
N PRO A 66 38.23 -29.36 1.71
CA PRO A 66 37.03 -29.83 1.02
C PRO A 66 35.77 -28.99 1.32
N SER A 67 35.60 -28.56 2.58
CA SER A 67 34.47 -27.72 3.02
C SER A 67 34.50 -26.30 2.44
N GLU A 68 35.69 -25.71 2.28
CA GLU A 68 35.82 -24.39 1.64
C GLU A 68 35.63 -24.48 0.13
N GLN A 69 36.10 -25.56 -0.51
CA GLN A 69 35.93 -25.78 -1.94
C GLN A 69 34.44 -25.87 -2.31
N GLU A 70 33.62 -26.49 -1.45
CA GLU A 70 32.16 -26.53 -1.59
C GLU A 70 31.51 -25.15 -1.42
N LYS A 71 31.91 -24.39 -0.39
CA LYS A 71 31.44 -22.98 -0.19
C LYS A 71 31.77 -22.10 -1.40
N VAL A 72 33.00 -22.18 -1.91
CA VAL A 72 33.46 -21.44 -3.10
C VAL A 72 32.64 -21.82 -4.33
N LYS A 73 32.42 -23.12 -4.59
CA LYS A 73 31.53 -23.60 -5.66
C LYS A 73 30.11 -23.03 -5.53
N SER A 74 29.53 -23.06 -4.33
CA SER A 74 28.20 -22.49 -4.04
C SER A 74 28.13 -20.99 -4.34
N TYR A 75 29.14 -20.21 -3.94
CA TYR A 75 29.21 -18.78 -4.27
C TYR A 75 29.35 -18.54 -5.78
N HIS A 76 30.22 -19.25 -6.50
CA HIS A 76 30.32 -19.10 -7.96
C HIS A 76 29.01 -19.45 -8.68
N GLN A 77 28.28 -20.49 -8.24
CA GLN A 77 26.97 -20.85 -8.80
C GLN A 77 25.93 -19.75 -8.54
N LYS A 78 25.89 -19.16 -7.34
CA LYS A 78 25.01 -18.03 -6.99
C LYS A 78 25.34 -16.77 -7.81
N ILE A 79 26.63 -16.44 -7.93
CA ILE A 79 27.13 -15.32 -8.75
C ILE A 79 26.73 -15.51 -10.22
N ALA A 80 26.89 -16.72 -10.78
CA ALA A 80 26.50 -17.00 -12.17
C ALA A 80 24.98 -16.89 -12.39
N LYS A 81 24.16 -17.43 -11.48
CA LYS A 81 22.69 -17.29 -11.51
C LYS A 81 22.26 -15.82 -11.50
N TRP A 82 22.86 -15.03 -10.61
CA TRP A 82 22.57 -13.60 -10.48
C TRP A 82 23.08 -12.77 -11.66
N GLN A 83 24.24 -13.13 -12.23
CA GLN A 83 24.77 -12.49 -13.44
C GLN A 83 23.78 -12.63 -14.61
N GLY A 84 23.19 -13.83 -14.79
CA GLY A 84 22.14 -14.06 -15.78
C GLY A 84 20.93 -13.14 -15.55
N GLN A 85 20.36 -13.20 -14.34
CA GLN A 85 19.17 -12.41 -13.97
C GLN A 85 19.36 -10.88 -14.13
N VAL A 86 20.53 -10.35 -13.75
CA VAL A 86 20.87 -8.93 -13.94
C VAL A 86 21.01 -8.60 -15.43
N THR A 87 21.63 -9.49 -16.22
CA THR A 87 21.81 -9.28 -17.67
C THR A 87 20.46 -9.30 -18.41
N ASP A 88 19.57 -10.24 -18.08
CA ASP A 88 18.21 -10.30 -18.63
C ASP A 88 17.42 -9.03 -18.27
N ARG A 89 17.55 -8.54 -17.03
CA ARG A 89 16.87 -7.32 -16.60
C ARG A 89 17.39 -6.07 -17.31
N LEU A 90 18.71 -5.94 -17.48
CA LEU A 90 19.33 -4.89 -18.27
C LEU A 90 18.84 -4.90 -19.73
N GLN A 91 18.67 -6.06 -20.36
CA GLN A 91 18.09 -6.13 -21.69
C GLN A 91 16.63 -5.64 -21.74
N VAL A 92 15.81 -6.00 -20.75
CA VAL A 92 14.41 -5.53 -20.67
C VAL A 92 14.33 -4.01 -20.47
N LEU A 93 15.18 -3.44 -19.61
CA LEU A 93 15.23 -2.00 -19.36
C LEU A 93 15.76 -1.22 -20.58
N SER A 94 16.85 -1.69 -21.20
CA SER A 94 17.39 -1.09 -22.44
C SER A 94 16.41 -1.11 -23.61
N ARG A 95 15.54 -2.12 -23.72
CA ARG A 95 14.46 -2.14 -24.72
C ARG A 95 13.39 -1.08 -24.44
N ARG A 96 13.11 -0.77 -23.17
CA ARG A 96 12.16 0.27 -22.77
C ARG A 96 12.70 1.68 -23.02
N THR A 97 13.99 1.93 -22.77
CA THR A 97 14.60 3.23 -23.08
C THR A 97 14.69 3.46 -24.58
N VAL A 98 15.15 2.48 -25.37
CA VAL A 98 15.20 2.58 -26.85
C VAL A 98 13.80 2.73 -27.47
N GLY A 99 12.78 2.07 -26.92
CA GLY A 99 11.38 2.24 -27.32
C GLY A 99 10.78 3.62 -27.01
N SER A 100 11.48 4.47 -26.25
CA SER A 100 11.02 5.80 -25.85
C SER A 100 11.74 6.96 -26.57
N VAL A 101 12.63 6.68 -27.54
CA VAL A 101 13.45 7.71 -28.23
C VAL A 101 12.67 8.47 -29.34
N SER A 102 11.34 8.38 -29.35
CA SER A 102 10.46 9.11 -30.26
C SER A 102 9.48 10.07 -29.58
N THR A 103 9.85 10.66 -28.43
CA THR A 103 9.29 11.97 -28.02
C THR A 103 10.19 12.76 -27.05
N SER A 104 10.21 14.09 -27.23
CA SER A 104 10.61 15.13 -26.27
C SER A 104 12.02 15.06 -25.62
N LYS A 105 12.98 15.76 -26.24
CA LYS A 105 14.09 16.37 -25.49
C LYS A 105 13.53 17.50 -24.59
N ILE A 106 13.70 17.41 -23.28
CA ILE A 106 13.57 18.54 -22.37
C ILE A 106 14.88 18.71 -21.60
N THR A 107 15.58 19.81 -21.87
CA THR A 107 16.86 20.16 -21.27
C THR A 107 16.65 20.68 -19.84
N VAL A 108 17.17 19.97 -18.83
CA VAL A 108 17.08 20.40 -17.43
C VAL A 108 18.16 21.45 -17.13
N ALA A 109 17.75 22.70 -16.93
CA ALA A 109 18.60 23.77 -16.42
C ALA A 109 18.43 23.93 -14.90
N LYS A 110 19.54 23.99 -14.16
CA LYS A 110 19.55 24.26 -12.71
C LYS A 110 19.05 25.69 -12.42
N PRO A 111 18.21 25.91 -11.39
CA PRO A 111 17.89 27.25 -10.93
C PRO A 111 19.10 27.89 -10.23
N LYS A 112 19.47 29.12 -10.63
CA LYS A 112 20.39 29.99 -9.87
C LYS A 112 19.59 30.85 -8.90
N ILE A 113 20.13 31.04 -7.70
CA ILE A 113 19.67 32.04 -6.74
C ILE A 113 20.19 33.42 -7.20
N VAL A 114 19.29 34.40 -7.36
CA VAL A 114 19.64 35.83 -7.49
C VAL A 114 18.58 36.66 -6.76
N ALA A 115 19.01 37.60 -5.93
CA ALA A 115 18.14 38.57 -5.26
C ALA A 115 17.94 39.82 -6.13
N GLY A 116 16.76 40.46 -6.03
CA GLY A 116 16.47 41.73 -6.70
C GLY A 116 15.14 42.32 -6.21
N ALA A 117 15.16 43.58 -5.76
CA ALA A 117 14.03 44.24 -5.11
C ALA A 117 13.32 45.26 -6.02
N SER A 118 12.02 45.52 -5.75
CA SER A 118 11.18 46.70 -6.12
C SER A 118 9.73 46.26 -6.37
N LYS A 119 8.65 47.02 -6.12
CA LYS A 119 8.33 48.20 -5.27
C LYS A 119 6.81 48.48 -5.45
N VAL A 120 6.11 49.12 -4.50
CA VAL A 120 4.81 49.86 -4.69
C VAL A 120 3.57 48.96 -5.00
N SER A 121 2.32 49.15 -4.54
CA SER A 121 1.69 50.02 -3.51
C SER A 121 0.32 49.46 -3.07
N THR A 122 -0.11 49.73 -1.82
CA THR A 122 -1.50 49.62 -1.33
C THR A 122 -2.38 50.80 -1.79
N PRO A 123 -3.72 50.68 -1.73
CA PRO A 123 -4.44 51.21 -0.56
C PRO A 123 -5.54 50.27 0.01
N ARG A 124 -5.83 50.44 1.32
CA ARG A 124 -6.93 49.81 2.05
C ARG A 124 -8.28 50.49 1.75
N LYS A 125 -9.38 49.76 1.99
CA LYS A 125 -10.55 50.30 2.71
C LYS A 125 -11.14 49.24 3.65
N ASP A 126 -11.25 49.60 4.93
CA ASP A 126 -11.98 48.85 5.95
C ASP A 126 -13.49 49.06 5.82
N LEU A 127 -14.30 48.07 6.20
CA LEU A 127 -15.63 48.36 6.79
C LEU A 127 -16.10 47.22 7.70
N VAL A 128 -16.47 47.60 8.93
CA VAL A 128 -16.97 46.74 10.00
C VAL A 128 -18.48 46.90 10.11
N GLN A 129 -19.24 45.82 10.31
CA GLN A 129 -20.52 45.89 11.04
C GLN A 129 -21.06 44.53 11.55
N LYS A 130 -21.45 44.51 12.83
CA LYS A 130 -22.51 43.65 13.41
C LYS A 130 -23.79 44.51 13.52
N PRO A 131 -25.00 43.92 13.43
CA PRO A 131 -25.85 43.68 14.64
C PRO A 131 -26.65 42.35 14.52
N SER A 132 -27.53 41.86 15.42
CA SER A 132 -27.94 42.15 16.82
C SER A 132 -28.62 40.89 17.43
N PHE A 133 -29.00 40.92 18.72
CA PHE A 133 -29.76 39.87 19.42
C PHE A 133 -31.29 39.87 19.15
N SER A 134 -31.91 38.69 19.18
CA SER A 134 -33.16 38.37 19.90
C SER A 134 -33.31 36.83 20.00
N GLY A 135 -33.96 36.20 20.99
CA GLY A 135 -34.56 36.74 22.21
C GLY A 135 -35.92 36.12 22.54
N ARG A 136 -36.00 34.84 22.99
CA ARG A 136 -37.20 34.32 23.68
C ARG A 136 -36.93 33.09 24.56
N ASN A 137 -37.52 33.10 25.76
CA ASN A 137 -37.48 32.04 26.76
C ASN A 137 -38.70 31.09 26.62
N ASN A 138 -38.59 29.87 27.18
CA ASN A 138 -39.47 29.35 28.26
C ASN A 138 -39.03 27.92 28.65
N LEU A 139 -38.50 27.75 29.87
CA LEU A 139 -39.18 27.22 31.08
C LEU A 139 -39.28 25.67 31.18
N THR A 140 -38.36 25.12 31.98
CA THR A 140 -38.59 24.13 33.06
C THR A 140 -39.68 23.06 32.93
N THR A 141 -39.28 21.78 33.03
CA THR A 141 -39.83 20.90 34.08
C THR A 141 -38.76 19.91 34.55
N ARG A 142 -38.72 19.66 35.87
CA ARG A 142 -37.83 18.72 36.56
C ARG A 142 -38.68 17.53 37.00
N ASN A 143 -38.22 16.30 36.78
CA ASN A 143 -38.65 15.15 37.59
C ASN A 143 -37.56 14.08 37.63
N GLN A 144 -37.32 13.57 38.83
CA GLN A 144 -36.51 12.38 39.11
C GLN A 144 -37.47 11.21 39.34
N MET A 145 -37.11 9.99 38.93
CA MET A 145 -36.92 8.86 39.86
C MET A 145 -36.55 7.56 39.13
N ASN A 146 -35.93 6.65 39.89
CA ASN A 146 -35.29 5.42 39.45
C ASN A 146 -36.29 4.32 39.07
N ASN A 147 -35.88 3.34 38.25
CA ASN A 147 -35.75 1.94 38.69
C ASN A 147 -35.10 1.02 37.63
N THR A 148 -34.72 -0.17 38.09
CA THR A 148 -33.72 -1.10 37.54
C THR A 148 -34.25 -2.06 36.45
N GLU A 149 -33.29 -2.65 35.71
CA GLU A 149 -33.30 -3.98 35.07
C GLU A 149 -33.85 -4.21 33.63
N SER A 150 -33.15 -5.12 32.95
CA SER A 150 -33.37 -5.74 31.63
C SER A 150 -33.01 -4.94 30.35
N PRO A 151 -32.12 -5.45 29.47
CA PRO A 151 -31.78 -4.81 28.21
C PRO A 151 -32.91 -4.98 27.18
N LYS A 152 -33.59 -3.88 26.84
CA LYS A 152 -34.57 -3.85 25.76
C LYS A 152 -33.89 -3.62 24.39
N PRO A 153 -34.50 -4.10 23.27
CA PRO A 153 -33.88 -4.00 21.96
C PRO A 153 -33.63 -2.55 21.55
N ILE A 154 -32.55 -2.32 20.79
CA ILE A 154 -32.17 -1.01 20.28
C ILE A 154 -33.35 -0.43 19.47
N GLN A 155 -33.90 0.67 19.95
CA GLN A 155 -34.95 1.40 19.22
C GLN A 155 -34.32 2.07 18.00
N ALA A 156 -34.79 1.70 16.81
CA ALA A 156 -34.33 2.29 15.57
C ALA A 156 -34.82 3.75 15.46
N SER A 157 -33.90 4.69 15.41
CA SER A 157 -34.17 6.11 15.15
C SER A 157 -33.92 6.44 13.68
N ASP A 158 -34.99 6.74 12.94
CA ASP A 158 -35.04 7.50 11.69
C ASP A 158 -33.96 7.23 10.63
N GLY A 159 -33.88 5.98 10.22
CA GLY A 159 -33.39 5.60 8.89
C GLY A 159 -34.17 4.40 8.38
N ALA A 160 -35.04 4.60 7.38
CA ALA A 160 -35.66 3.50 6.64
C ALA A 160 -34.62 2.88 5.70
N TYR A 161 -33.64 2.18 6.28
CA TYR A 161 -32.66 1.41 5.54
C TYR A 161 -33.34 0.21 4.90
N ASP A 162 -33.02 -0.06 3.64
CA ASP A 162 -33.60 -1.21 2.95
C ASP A 162 -33.00 -2.50 3.53
N THR A 163 -33.78 -3.22 4.33
CA THR A 163 -33.39 -4.49 4.95
C THR A 163 -32.84 -5.47 3.90
N LYS A 164 -33.34 -5.39 2.67
CA LYS A 164 -32.86 -6.18 1.53
C LYS A 164 -31.41 -5.86 1.18
N LEU A 165 -30.99 -4.58 1.17
CA LEU A 165 -29.59 -4.20 0.92
C LEU A 165 -28.66 -4.77 1.99
N VAL A 166 -29.08 -4.74 3.27
CA VAL A 166 -28.31 -5.31 4.38
C VAL A 166 -28.17 -6.83 4.24
N GLU A 167 -29.26 -7.53 3.90
CA GLU A 167 -29.26 -8.98 3.66
C GLU A 167 -28.39 -9.37 2.45
N MET A 168 -28.43 -8.59 1.37
CA MET A 168 -27.60 -8.79 0.18
C MET A 168 -26.11 -8.56 0.47
N ILE A 169 -25.73 -7.52 1.22
CA ILE A 169 -24.34 -7.31 1.69
C ILE A 169 -23.86 -8.52 2.52
N ASN A 170 -24.71 -9.00 3.44
CA ASN A 170 -24.40 -10.16 4.30
C ASN A 170 -24.21 -11.47 3.55
N THR A 171 -24.76 -11.59 2.34
CA THR A 171 -24.73 -12.80 1.53
C THR A 171 -23.66 -12.74 0.44
N ALA A 172 -23.45 -11.58 -0.18
CA ALA A 172 -22.60 -11.42 -1.35
C ALA A 172 -21.23 -10.78 -1.08
N ILE A 173 -21.05 -10.07 0.04
CA ILE A 173 -19.85 -9.26 0.34
C ILE A 173 -19.13 -9.74 1.61
N VAL A 174 -19.87 -10.17 2.64
CA VAL A 174 -19.29 -10.62 3.91
C VAL A 174 -18.71 -12.02 3.80
N ASP A 175 -17.38 -12.13 3.87
CA ASP A 175 -16.67 -13.40 4.04
C ASP A 175 -16.53 -13.67 5.55
N LYS A 176 -17.29 -14.64 6.06
CA LYS A 176 -17.44 -14.86 7.52
C LYS A 176 -16.20 -15.41 8.21
N SER A 177 -15.24 -15.93 7.45
CA SER A 177 -13.97 -16.45 7.98
C SER A 177 -12.99 -16.71 6.83
N PRO A 178 -12.15 -15.74 6.44
CA PRO A 178 -11.09 -15.98 5.46
C PRO A 178 -10.10 -17.02 6.04
N SER A 179 -10.11 -18.24 5.49
CA SER A 179 -9.31 -19.38 5.98
C SER A 179 -7.81 -19.30 5.62
N VAL A 180 -7.26 -18.08 5.56
CA VAL A 180 -5.88 -17.79 5.17
C VAL A 180 -5.15 -17.25 6.40
N ARG A 181 -3.99 -17.82 6.71
CA ARG A 181 -3.13 -17.42 7.83
C ARG A 181 -1.99 -16.52 7.38
N TRP A 182 -1.31 -15.90 8.33
CA TRP A 182 -0.11 -15.12 8.04
C TRP A 182 1.05 -15.94 7.46
N GLU A 183 1.10 -17.24 7.80
CA GLU A 183 2.10 -18.19 7.30
C GLU A 183 1.91 -18.52 5.81
N ASP A 184 0.66 -18.55 5.32
CA ASP A 184 0.33 -18.96 3.95
C ASP A 184 0.82 -17.94 2.90
N VAL A 185 1.07 -16.68 3.32
CA VAL A 185 1.53 -15.59 2.45
C VAL A 185 3.05 -15.54 2.43
N ALA A 186 3.69 -15.99 1.35
CA ALA A 186 5.14 -16.00 1.23
C ALA A 186 5.75 -14.59 1.05
N GLY A 187 6.67 -14.22 1.94
CA GLY A 187 7.43 -12.96 1.88
C GLY A 187 6.59 -11.71 2.17
N LEU A 188 6.82 -10.64 1.42
CA LEU A 188 6.12 -9.35 1.55
C LEU A 188 6.26 -8.66 2.93
N GLU A 189 7.36 -8.93 3.66
CA GLU A 189 7.57 -8.51 5.06
C GLU A 189 7.26 -7.04 5.35
N LYS A 190 7.58 -6.11 4.43
CA LYS A 190 7.23 -4.68 4.61
C LYS A 190 5.71 -4.45 4.61
N ALA A 191 4.99 -5.02 3.65
CA ALA A 191 3.54 -4.90 3.57
C ALA A 191 2.87 -5.62 4.75
N LYS A 192 3.39 -6.78 5.14
CA LYS A 192 2.99 -7.49 6.36
C LYS A 192 3.16 -6.61 7.60
N GLN A 193 4.33 -6.00 7.79
CA GLN A 193 4.60 -5.12 8.93
C GLN A 193 3.66 -3.90 8.96
N SER A 194 3.48 -3.20 7.84
CA SER A 194 2.54 -2.07 7.75
C SER A 194 1.12 -2.49 8.12
N LEU A 195 0.67 -3.65 7.64
CA LEU A 195 -0.65 -4.21 7.96
C LEU A 195 -0.81 -4.63 9.43
N MET A 196 0.23 -5.22 10.01
CA MET A 196 0.28 -5.54 11.44
C MET A 196 0.11 -4.27 12.29
N GLU A 197 0.83 -3.21 11.95
CA GLU A 197 0.81 -1.93 12.66
C GLU A 197 -0.50 -1.14 12.46
N MET A 198 -1.15 -1.27 11.29
CA MET A 198 -2.39 -0.57 10.96
C MET A 198 -3.66 -1.29 11.42
N VAL A 199 -3.69 -2.62 11.45
CA VAL A 199 -4.91 -3.42 11.71
C VAL A 199 -4.84 -4.20 13.02
N ILE A 200 -3.77 -4.98 13.20
CA ILE A 200 -3.70 -5.96 14.29
C ILE A 200 -3.32 -5.28 15.62
N LEU A 201 -2.31 -4.41 15.64
CA LEU A 201 -1.89 -3.71 16.86
C LEU A 201 -2.96 -2.79 17.46
N PRO A 202 -3.70 -1.96 16.68
CA PRO A 202 -4.76 -1.11 17.23
C PRO A 202 -5.94 -1.92 17.76
N THR A 203 -6.24 -3.07 17.14
CA THR A 203 -7.29 -3.99 17.60
C THR A 203 -6.90 -4.62 18.95
N LYS A 204 -5.64 -5.06 19.09
CA LYS A 204 -5.15 -5.73 20.31
C LYS A 204 -4.80 -4.76 21.45
N ARG A 205 -4.36 -3.52 21.18
CA ARG A 205 -3.93 -2.52 22.19
C ARG A 205 -4.38 -1.09 21.85
N LYS A 206 -5.69 -0.84 21.95
CA LYS A 206 -6.32 0.47 21.71
C LYS A 206 -5.72 1.61 22.56
N ASP A 207 -5.20 1.29 23.75
CA ASP A 207 -4.54 2.21 24.68
C ASP A 207 -3.34 2.94 24.09
N LEU A 208 -2.56 2.28 23.22
CA LEU A 208 -1.35 2.85 22.62
C LEU A 208 -1.62 3.72 21.37
N PHE A 209 -2.77 3.54 20.72
CA PHE A 209 -3.11 4.12 19.41
C PHE A 209 -4.05 5.33 19.53
N THR A 210 -3.75 6.23 20.47
CA THR A 210 -4.53 7.43 20.75
C THR A 210 -3.91 8.70 20.13
N GLY A 211 -4.72 9.74 19.95
CA GLY A 211 -4.26 11.05 19.47
C GLY A 211 -3.62 11.01 18.08
N LEU A 212 -2.32 11.32 18.00
CA LEU A 212 -1.53 11.29 16.77
C LEU A 212 -1.08 9.87 16.36
N ARG A 213 -1.11 8.90 17.30
CA ARG A 213 -0.74 7.50 17.05
C ARG A 213 -1.90 6.64 16.54
N ARG A 214 -3.01 7.25 16.11
CA ARG A 214 -4.13 6.50 15.52
C ARG A 214 -3.68 5.80 14.24
N PRO A 215 -4.12 4.57 13.97
CA PRO A 215 -3.82 3.91 12.70
C PRO A 215 -4.46 4.66 11.54
N ALA A 216 -3.77 4.69 10.40
CA ALA A 216 -4.38 5.15 9.17
C ALA A 216 -5.49 4.16 8.74
N ARG A 217 -6.64 4.70 8.33
CA ARG A 217 -7.83 3.92 7.95
C ARG A 217 -7.81 3.44 6.50
N GLY A 218 -6.87 3.92 5.69
CA GLY A 218 -6.74 3.63 4.27
C GLY A 218 -5.39 3.04 3.90
N LEU A 219 -5.42 1.93 3.18
CA LEU A 219 -4.25 1.25 2.60
C LEU A 219 -4.47 0.99 1.11
N LEU A 220 -3.47 1.27 0.28
CA LEU A 220 -3.44 0.85 -1.12
C LEU A 220 -2.40 -0.27 -1.31
N LEU A 221 -2.86 -1.42 -1.79
CA LEU A 221 -2.02 -2.53 -2.25
C LEU A 221 -1.92 -2.47 -3.77
N PHE A 222 -0.72 -2.28 -4.32
CA PHE A 222 -0.53 -2.19 -5.78
C PHE A 222 0.64 -3.03 -6.28
N GLY A 223 0.65 -3.34 -7.58
CA GLY A 223 1.72 -4.10 -8.24
C GLY A 223 1.18 -5.04 -9.31
N PRO A 224 1.98 -5.93 -9.91
CA PRO A 224 1.48 -6.81 -10.96
C PRO A 224 0.38 -7.78 -10.46
N PRO A 225 -0.48 -8.33 -11.34
CA PRO A 225 -1.45 -9.35 -10.97
C PRO A 225 -0.75 -10.63 -10.46
N GLY A 226 -1.46 -11.45 -9.68
CA GLY A 226 -0.93 -12.72 -9.15
C GLY A 226 -0.03 -12.62 -7.90
N ASN A 227 0.40 -11.42 -7.48
CA ASN A 227 1.27 -11.22 -6.30
C ASN A 227 0.53 -11.28 -4.94
N GLY A 228 -0.57 -12.05 -4.82
CA GLY A 228 -1.23 -12.30 -3.54
C GLY A 228 -1.93 -11.12 -2.85
N LYS A 229 -2.24 -10.00 -3.52
CA LYS A 229 -2.93 -8.83 -2.93
C LYS A 229 -4.18 -9.20 -2.11
N THR A 230 -5.10 -9.93 -2.73
CA THR A 230 -6.36 -10.39 -2.12
C THR A 230 -6.12 -11.42 -1.01
N MET A 231 -5.11 -12.27 -1.15
CA MET A 231 -4.73 -13.28 -0.15
C MET A 231 -4.12 -12.64 1.10
N LEU A 232 -3.27 -11.62 0.94
CA LEU A 232 -2.72 -10.83 2.03
C LEU A 232 -3.85 -10.13 2.81
N ALA A 233 -4.77 -9.45 2.12
CA ALA A 233 -5.91 -8.79 2.78
C ALA A 233 -6.80 -9.76 3.56
N LYS A 234 -7.03 -10.98 3.04
CA LYS A 234 -7.72 -12.06 3.74
C LYS A 234 -6.97 -12.52 4.99
N ALA A 235 -5.64 -12.71 4.90
CA ALA A 235 -4.81 -13.09 6.02
C ALA A 235 -4.86 -12.05 7.16
N VAL A 236 -4.84 -10.76 6.83
CA VAL A 236 -4.96 -9.65 7.80
C VAL A 236 -6.26 -9.76 8.60
N ALA A 237 -7.38 -9.98 7.91
CA ALA A 237 -8.69 -10.05 8.56
C ALA A 237 -8.81 -11.29 9.47
N SER A 238 -8.23 -12.41 9.07
CA SER A 238 -8.12 -13.62 9.90
C SER A 238 -7.31 -13.36 11.19
N GLU A 239 -6.11 -12.79 11.07
CA GLU A 239 -5.20 -12.51 12.21
C GLU A 239 -5.68 -11.40 13.18
N SER A 240 -6.65 -10.59 12.73
CA SER A 240 -7.29 -9.53 13.53
C SER A 240 -8.70 -9.90 14.02
N GLU A 241 -9.19 -11.10 13.71
CA GLU A 241 -10.58 -11.55 13.97
C GLU A 241 -11.63 -10.55 13.43
N ALA A 242 -11.29 -9.87 12.33
CA ALA A 242 -12.08 -8.79 11.76
C ALA A 242 -13.05 -9.27 10.69
N THR A 243 -14.25 -8.67 10.65
CA THR A 243 -15.24 -8.95 9.60
C THR A 243 -14.70 -8.52 8.24
N PHE A 244 -14.51 -9.47 7.31
CA PHE A 244 -13.99 -9.19 5.97
C PHE A 244 -15.13 -8.91 4.98
N PHE A 245 -15.13 -7.72 4.39
CA PHE A 245 -16.04 -7.32 3.32
C PHE A 245 -15.26 -7.32 2.00
N ASN A 246 -15.50 -8.31 1.15
CA ASN A 246 -14.85 -8.42 -0.16
C ASN A 246 -15.71 -7.76 -1.23
N VAL A 247 -15.26 -6.61 -1.74
CA VAL A 247 -15.99 -5.82 -2.73
C VAL A 247 -15.17 -5.76 -4.03
N SER A 248 -15.64 -6.43 -5.07
CA SER A 248 -15.15 -6.18 -6.42
C SER A 248 -15.74 -4.86 -6.91
N ALA A 249 -14.87 -3.90 -7.26
CA ALA A 249 -15.26 -2.59 -7.75
C ALA A 249 -16.09 -2.68 -9.04
N SER A 250 -15.70 -3.57 -9.96
CA SER A 250 -16.43 -3.91 -11.18
C SER A 250 -17.81 -4.54 -10.91
N SER A 251 -18.02 -5.19 -9.76
CA SER A 251 -19.34 -5.68 -9.34
C SER A 251 -20.28 -4.58 -8.83
N LEU A 252 -19.76 -3.50 -8.22
CA LEU A 252 -20.57 -2.37 -7.75
C LEU A 252 -21.26 -1.64 -8.91
N THR A 253 -20.56 -1.44 -10.02
CA THR A 253 -21.07 -0.69 -11.18
C THR A 253 -21.94 -1.51 -12.12
N SER A 254 -21.75 -2.84 -12.19
CA SER A 254 -22.48 -3.71 -13.12
C SER A 254 -23.77 -4.29 -12.54
N LYS A 255 -23.75 -4.77 -11.29
CA LYS A 255 -24.91 -5.47 -10.68
C LYS A 255 -25.90 -4.53 -9.98
N TRP A 256 -25.49 -3.29 -9.68
CA TRP A 256 -26.22 -2.37 -8.79
C TRP A 256 -26.47 -0.99 -9.40
N VAL A 257 -26.62 -0.93 -10.73
CA VAL A 257 -26.93 0.31 -11.47
C VAL A 257 -28.20 0.95 -10.89
N GLY A 258 -28.08 2.19 -10.40
CA GLY A 258 -29.19 2.96 -9.81
C GLY A 258 -29.31 2.88 -8.28
N GLU A 259 -28.70 1.89 -7.63
CA GLU A 259 -28.71 1.74 -6.16
C GLU A 259 -27.32 1.74 -5.50
N ALA A 260 -26.25 1.75 -6.30
CA ALA A 260 -24.86 1.67 -5.80
C ALA A 260 -24.50 2.72 -4.74
N GLU A 261 -25.07 3.94 -4.79
CA GLU A 261 -24.89 4.98 -3.75
C GLU A 261 -25.43 4.50 -2.39
N LYS A 262 -26.67 3.97 -2.37
CA LYS A 262 -27.27 3.39 -1.17
C LYS A 262 -26.47 2.19 -0.68
N LEU A 263 -26.03 1.33 -1.60
CA LEU A 263 -25.22 0.15 -1.28
C LEU A 263 -23.90 0.53 -0.60
N VAL A 264 -23.19 1.55 -1.09
CA VAL A 264 -21.95 2.06 -0.47
C VAL A 264 -22.22 2.58 0.94
N ARG A 265 -23.27 3.39 1.12
CA ARG A 265 -23.67 3.87 2.46
C ARG A 265 -24.05 2.74 3.42
N THR A 266 -24.81 1.75 2.94
CA THR A 266 -25.19 0.57 3.75
C THR A 266 -23.97 -0.31 4.05
N LEU A 267 -23.02 -0.47 3.13
CA LEU A 267 -21.78 -1.21 3.33
C LEU A 267 -20.97 -0.64 4.49
N PHE A 268 -20.69 0.68 4.48
CA PHE A 268 -19.95 1.32 5.56
C PHE A 268 -20.70 1.24 6.90
N MET A 269 -22.02 1.42 6.90
CA MET A 269 -22.86 1.24 8.10
C MET A 269 -22.77 -0.20 8.68
N VAL A 270 -22.85 -1.23 7.83
CA VAL A 270 -22.73 -2.63 8.27
C VAL A 270 -21.30 -2.96 8.72
N ALA A 271 -20.28 -2.36 8.11
CA ALA A 271 -18.90 -2.47 8.58
C ALA A 271 -18.70 -1.81 9.95
N ILE A 272 -19.32 -0.64 10.19
CA ILE A 272 -19.32 0.04 11.49
C ILE A 272 -20.03 -0.81 12.56
N SER A 273 -21.16 -1.44 12.24
CA SER A 273 -21.89 -2.28 13.21
C SER A 273 -21.21 -3.62 13.53
N ARG A 274 -20.15 -4.00 12.80
CA ARG A 274 -19.42 -5.27 12.94
C ARG A 274 -17.94 -5.13 13.23
N GLN A 275 -17.54 -3.98 13.78
CA GLN A 275 -16.15 -3.70 14.12
C GLN A 275 -15.53 -4.76 15.07
N PRO A 276 -14.25 -5.12 14.89
CA PRO A 276 -13.33 -4.63 13.86
C PRO A 276 -13.69 -5.15 12.46
N SER A 277 -13.56 -4.30 11.44
CA SER A 277 -13.96 -4.60 10.06
C SER A 277 -12.92 -4.19 9.03
N VAL A 278 -12.72 -5.03 8.02
CA VAL A 278 -11.84 -4.77 6.87
C VAL A 278 -12.68 -4.74 5.59
N ILE A 279 -12.75 -3.59 4.94
CA ILE A 279 -13.37 -3.41 3.62
C ILE A 279 -12.26 -3.54 2.57
N PHE A 280 -12.22 -4.67 1.87
CA PHE A 280 -11.30 -4.90 0.77
C PHE A 280 -11.98 -4.55 -0.56
N MET A 281 -11.35 -3.68 -1.34
CA MET A 281 -11.81 -3.29 -2.67
C MET A 281 -10.85 -3.77 -3.75
N ASP A 282 -11.20 -4.85 -4.44
CA ASP A 282 -10.41 -5.32 -5.58
C ASP A 282 -10.73 -4.53 -6.86
N GLU A 283 -9.74 -4.38 -7.72
CA GLU A 283 -9.80 -3.58 -8.96
C GLU A 283 -10.26 -2.13 -8.71
N ILE A 284 -9.82 -1.49 -7.62
CA ILE A 284 -10.31 -0.17 -7.19
C ILE A 284 -10.15 0.91 -8.28
N ASP A 285 -9.18 0.77 -9.19
CA ASP A 285 -9.01 1.60 -10.40
C ASP A 285 -10.23 1.63 -11.32
N SER A 286 -11.02 0.55 -11.38
CA SER A 286 -12.25 0.51 -12.21
C SER A 286 -13.34 1.48 -11.75
N ILE A 287 -13.36 1.87 -10.47
CA ILE A 287 -14.34 2.82 -9.90
C ILE A 287 -13.70 4.09 -9.32
N MET A 288 -12.39 4.15 -9.12
CA MET A 288 -11.66 5.30 -8.53
C MET A 288 -10.69 5.95 -9.53
N SER A 289 -10.90 5.71 -10.82
CA SER A 289 -10.10 6.29 -11.90
C SER A 289 -10.14 7.81 -11.95
N THR A 290 -9.08 8.42 -12.49
CA THR A 290 -9.05 9.85 -12.83
C THR A 290 -10.26 10.23 -13.71
N ARG A 291 -10.91 11.35 -13.36
CA ARG A 291 -12.15 11.81 -14.02
C ARG A 291 -11.94 12.05 -15.51
N LEU A 292 -12.61 11.25 -16.34
CA LEU A 292 -12.66 11.47 -17.79
C LEU A 292 -13.88 12.32 -18.16
N ALA A 293 -13.76 13.14 -19.21
CA ALA A 293 -14.85 13.98 -19.70
C ALA A 293 -16.09 13.16 -20.07
N ASN A 294 -15.88 11.98 -20.66
CA ASN A 294 -16.92 11.03 -21.10
C ASN A 294 -17.32 10.01 -20.02
N GLU A 295 -16.99 10.25 -18.74
CA GLU A 295 -17.39 9.34 -17.66
C GLU A 295 -18.90 9.44 -17.34
N ASN A 296 -19.53 8.27 -17.17
CA ASN A 296 -20.94 8.14 -16.80
C ASN A 296 -21.24 8.78 -15.42
N ASP A 297 -22.29 9.59 -15.32
CA ASP A 297 -22.65 10.31 -14.08
C ASP A 297 -22.93 9.36 -12.90
N ALA A 298 -23.42 8.15 -13.14
CA ALA A 298 -23.59 7.14 -12.09
C ALA A 298 -22.25 6.77 -11.41
N SER A 299 -21.16 6.67 -12.18
CA SER A 299 -19.81 6.42 -11.66
C SER A 299 -19.32 7.61 -10.83
N ARG A 300 -19.56 8.84 -11.31
CA ARG A 300 -19.17 10.08 -10.61
C ARG A 300 -19.86 10.24 -9.25
N ARG A 301 -21.15 9.87 -9.15
CA ARG A 301 -21.88 9.87 -7.87
C ARG A 301 -21.40 8.78 -6.93
N LEU A 302 -21.19 7.55 -7.43
CA LEU A 302 -20.60 6.44 -6.66
C LEU A 302 -19.23 6.81 -6.08
N LYS A 303 -18.33 7.37 -6.89
CA LYS A 303 -17.04 7.94 -6.46
C LYS A 303 -17.23 8.94 -5.32
N SER A 304 -18.16 9.87 -5.48
CA SER A 304 -18.40 10.95 -4.50
C SER A 304 -18.95 10.41 -3.18
N GLU A 305 -19.94 9.52 -3.23
CA GLU A 305 -20.53 8.89 -2.04
C GLU A 305 -19.50 8.04 -1.28
N PHE A 306 -18.68 7.27 -1.99
CA PHE A 306 -17.60 6.50 -1.37
C PHE A 306 -16.61 7.38 -0.61
N LEU A 307 -16.18 8.50 -1.21
CA LEU A 307 -15.26 9.44 -0.56
C LEU A 307 -15.89 10.08 0.70
N VAL A 308 -17.19 10.40 0.66
CA VAL A 308 -17.94 10.93 1.80
C VAL A 308 -18.06 9.91 2.93
N GLN A 309 -18.41 8.65 2.62
CA GLN A 309 -18.52 7.59 3.63
C GLN A 309 -17.14 7.24 4.22
N PHE A 310 -16.09 7.18 3.39
CA PHE A 310 -14.71 7.01 3.84
C PHE A 310 -14.31 8.11 4.83
N ASP A 311 -14.53 9.39 4.49
CA ASP A 311 -14.19 10.51 5.35
C ASP A 311 -14.95 10.43 6.69
N GLY A 312 -16.24 10.09 6.65
CA GLY A 312 -17.07 9.87 7.84
C GLY A 312 -16.43 8.86 8.80
N VAL A 313 -16.03 7.69 8.29
CA VAL A 313 -15.33 6.64 9.07
C VAL A 313 -13.98 7.10 9.60
N THR A 314 -13.25 7.96 8.87
CA THR A 314 -11.99 8.53 9.39
C THR A 314 -12.18 9.60 10.46
N SER A 315 -13.33 10.28 10.48
CA SER A 315 -13.60 11.38 11.41
C SER A 315 -13.87 10.90 12.85
N ASN A 316 -14.46 9.72 13.00
CA ASN A 316 -14.64 9.06 14.29
C ASN A 316 -13.35 8.36 14.72
N SER A 317 -12.81 8.73 15.89
CA SER A 317 -11.62 8.04 16.43
C SER A 317 -11.86 6.60 16.81
N ASP A 318 -13.10 6.27 17.14
CA ASP A 318 -13.46 5.02 17.81
C ASP A 318 -13.81 3.92 16.79
N ASP A 319 -14.11 4.29 15.54
CA ASP A 319 -14.50 3.39 14.47
C ASP A 319 -13.31 2.54 13.97
N LEU A 320 -13.31 1.25 14.29
CA LEU A 320 -12.32 0.26 13.84
C LEU A 320 -12.68 -0.36 12.50
N VAL A 321 -12.92 0.48 11.51
CA VAL A 321 -13.11 0.08 10.11
C VAL A 321 -11.90 0.51 9.29
N ILE A 322 -11.34 -0.40 8.50
CA ILE A 322 -10.16 -0.16 7.66
C ILE A 322 -10.48 -0.53 6.23
N VAL A 323 -10.10 0.35 5.30
CA VAL A 323 -10.33 0.20 3.86
C VAL A 323 -9.00 -0.15 3.18
N ILE A 324 -8.98 -1.29 2.49
CA ILE A 324 -7.84 -1.78 1.72
C ILE A 324 -8.23 -1.79 0.24
N GLY A 325 -7.71 -0.83 -0.53
CA GLY A 325 -7.83 -0.85 -1.98
C GLY A 325 -6.76 -1.73 -2.61
N ALA A 326 -7.10 -2.51 -3.63
CA ALA A 326 -6.17 -3.28 -4.44
C ALA A 326 -6.25 -2.87 -5.92
N THR A 327 -5.09 -2.67 -6.55
CA THR A 327 -5.01 -2.33 -7.98
C THR A 327 -3.78 -2.96 -8.65
N ASN A 328 -3.85 -3.12 -9.97
CA ASN A 328 -2.67 -3.40 -10.80
C ASN A 328 -2.14 -2.15 -11.54
N LYS A 329 -2.82 -1.01 -11.38
CA LYS A 329 -2.64 0.22 -12.15
C LYS A 329 -2.73 1.48 -11.26
N PRO A 330 -1.80 1.69 -10.32
CA PRO A 330 -1.86 2.85 -9.41
C PRO A 330 -1.94 4.20 -10.15
N GLN A 331 -1.36 4.29 -11.35
CA GLN A 331 -1.34 5.49 -12.19
C GLN A 331 -2.71 5.87 -12.79
N GLU A 332 -3.71 4.98 -12.75
CA GLU A 332 -5.06 5.32 -13.23
C GLU A 332 -5.94 5.96 -12.13
N LEU A 333 -5.53 5.91 -10.85
CA LEU A 333 -6.31 6.41 -9.70
C LEU A 333 -6.32 7.94 -9.58
N ASP A 334 -7.45 8.48 -9.10
CA ASP A 334 -7.62 9.90 -8.75
C ASP A 334 -6.80 10.28 -7.49
N ASP A 335 -6.10 11.41 -7.52
CA ASP A 335 -5.37 12.01 -6.38
C ASP A 335 -6.24 12.20 -5.11
N ALA A 336 -7.56 12.34 -5.26
CA ALA A 336 -8.49 12.38 -4.14
C ALA A 336 -8.54 11.05 -3.35
N VAL A 337 -8.30 9.92 -4.02
CA VAL A 337 -8.32 8.58 -3.43
C VAL A 337 -6.94 8.24 -2.86
N LEU A 338 -5.87 8.58 -3.58
CA LEU A 338 -4.49 8.43 -3.10
C LEU A 338 -4.25 9.18 -1.78
N ARG A 339 -4.83 10.38 -1.61
CA ARG A 339 -4.76 11.15 -0.34
C ARG A 339 -5.47 10.49 0.84
N ARG A 340 -6.43 9.58 0.59
CA ARG A 340 -7.19 8.86 1.62
C ARG A 340 -6.56 7.50 1.95
N LEU A 341 -5.96 6.85 0.96
CA LEU A 341 -5.18 5.63 1.13
C LEU A 341 -3.74 5.97 1.54
N VAL A 342 -3.60 6.53 2.76
CA VAL A 342 -2.37 7.14 3.28
C VAL A 342 -1.17 6.18 3.26
N CYS A 343 -1.39 4.90 3.54
CA CYS A 343 -0.34 3.89 3.38
C CYS A 343 -0.41 3.28 1.98
N ILE A 344 0.70 3.28 1.26
CA ILE A 344 0.80 2.79 -0.12
C ILE A 344 1.88 1.70 -0.15
N CYS A 345 1.45 0.44 -0.33
CA CYS A 345 2.32 -0.74 -0.31
C CYS A 345 2.44 -1.37 -1.70
N TYR A 346 3.67 -1.43 -2.21
CA TYR A 346 4.00 -2.16 -3.42
C TYR A 346 4.17 -3.66 -3.12
N LEU A 347 3.38 -4.50 -3.77
CA LEU A 347 3.48 -5.96 -3.74
C LEU A 347 4.16 -6.45 -5.01
N PHE A 348 5.44 -6.80 -4.85
CA PHE A 348 6.25 -7.38 -5.91
C PHE A 348 6.98 -8.61 -5.41
N MET A 349 6.76 -9.75 -6.08
CA MET A 349 7.29 -11.05 -5.68
C MET A 349 8.77 -11.24 -6.06
N ILE A 350 9.64 -10.31 -5.64
CA ILE A 350 11.10 -10.53 -5.64
C ILE A 350 11.47 -11.65 -4.67
N TYR A 351 10.70 -11.83 -3.59
CA TYR A 351 11.03 -12.84 -2.60
C TYR A 351 11.05 -14.26 -3.16
N PHE A 352 10.27 -14.61 -4.18
CA PHE A 352 10.39 -15.93 -4.82
C PHE A 352 11.74 -16.11 -5.56
N ILE A 353 12.26 -15.04 -6.19
CA ILE A 353 13.57 -15.06 -6.85
C ILE A 353 14.72 -15.13 -5.82
N ILE A 354 14.56 -14.46 -4.67
CA ILE A 354 15.58 -14.47 -3.59
C ILE A 354 15.51 -15.77 -2.75
N PHE A 355 14.33 -16.35 -2.49
CA PHE A 355 14.20 -17.61 -1.76
C PHE A 355 14.53 -18.84 -2.62
N SER A 356 14.23 -18.82 -3.93
CA SER A 356 14.76 -19.80 -4.90
C SER A 356 16.31 -19.69 -5.09
N ALA A 357 17.00 -18.87 -4.31
CA ALA A 357 18.46 -18.85 -4.17
C ALA A 357 18.95 -19.24 -2.75
N LYS A 358 18.04 -19.67 -1.87
CA LYS A 358 18.32 -20.21 -0.53
C LYS A 358 18.18 -21.73 -0.44
N ASP A 359 17.39 -22.32 -1.33
CA ASP A 359 17.32 -23.77 -1.56
C ASP A 359 18.28 -24.19 -2.68
#